data_AF-A0ABD0NHP0-F1
#
_entry.id   AF-A0ABD0NHP0-F1
#
_cell.length_a   1.000
_cell.length_b   1.000
_cell.length_c   1.000
_cell.angle_alpha   90.00
_cell.angle_beta   90.00
_cell.angle_gamma   90.00
#
_symmetry.space_group_name_H-M   'P 1'
#
loop_
_entity.id
_entity.type
_entity.pdbx_description
1 polymer ?
#
loop_
_entity_poly.entity_id
_entity_poly.type
_entity_poly.pdbx_seq_one_letter_code
_entity_poly.pdbx_strand_id
1 'polypeptide(L)' 'MFGDKLIAKIPKKQEQFIESDGKLGSRLELDQQTGSLNITNITATDSGDYELKISSSRFTINRRITVTVT' A
#
# COMPACT_ATOMS: atom_id res chain seq x y z
N MET A 1 5.30 -9.73 -16.53
CA MET A 1 3.99 -9.49 -15.90
C MET A 1 4.22 -9.49 -14.40
N PHE A 2 4.33 -8.31 -13.78
CA PHE A 2 4.35 -8.21 -12.33
C PHE A 2 2.90 -8.35 -11.88
N GLY A 3 2.59 -9.49 -11.28
CA GLY A 3 1.24 -9.82 -10.81
C GLY A 3 0.72 -8.73 -9.88
N ASP A 4 -0.58 -8.50 -9.95
CA ASP A 4 -1.36 -7.52 -9.19
C ASP A 4 -1.22 -7.75 -7.67
N LYS A 5 -0.05 -7.42 -7.12
CA LYS A 5 0.31 -7.64 -5.72
C LYS A 5 -0.26 -6.50 -4.89
N LEU A 6 -1.45 -6.72 -4.31
CA LEU A 6 -2.14 -5.83 -3.38
C LEU A 6 -1.37 -5.73 -2.06
N ILE A 7 -0.76 -4.57 -1.82
CA ILE A 7 0.01 -4.28 -0.60
C ILE A 7 -0.93 -3.88 0.55
N ALA A 8 -1.94 -3.05 0.30
CA ALA A 8 -2.95 -2.69 1.30
C ALA A 8 -4.20 -2.12 0.62
N LYS A 9 -5.36 -2.26 1.27
CA LYS A 9 -6.64 -1.69 0.83
C LYS A 9 -7.32 -0.97 1.99
N ILE A 10 -7.75 0.26 1.74
CA ILE A 10 -8.51 1.06 2.70
C ILE A 10 -9.96 1.16 2.20
N PRO A 11 -10.89 0.31 2.65
CA PRO A 11 -12.30 0.44 2.29
C PRO A 11 -12.94 1.69 2.91
N LYS A 12 -13.95 2.22 2.22
CA LYS A 12 -14.75 3.39 2.64
C LYS A 12 -15.72 3.14 3.81
N LYS A 13 -15.88 1.89 4.26
CA LYS A 13 -16.76 1.48 5.37
C LYS A 13 -15.89 1.04 6.56
N GLN A 14 -16.43 1.16 7.78
CA GLN A 14 -15.79 0.98 9.10
C GLN A 14 -15.01 -0.33 9.34
N GLU A 15 -14.90 -1.22 8.36
CA GLU A 15 -14.13 -2.46 8.44
C GLU A 15 -13.00 -2.40 7.41
N GLN A 16 -11.83 -1.95 7.85
CA GLN A 16 -10.61 -1.89 7.04
C GLN A 16 -9.83 -3.20 7.16
N PHE A 17 -9.82 -3.98 6.08
CA PHE A 17 -8.97 -5.16 5.96
C PHE A 17 -7.66 -4.75 5.31
N ILE A 18 -6.55 -4.87 6.04
CA ILE A 18 -5.21 -4.85 5.44
C ILE A 18 -5.03 -6.21 4.75
N GLU A 19 -5.55 -6.32 3.52
CA GLU A 19 -5.20 -7.42 2.62
C GLU A 19 -3.83 -7.08 2.01
N SER A 20 -2.80 -7.77 2.48
CA SER A 20 -1.48 -7.77 1.84
C SER A 20 -1.19 -9.17 1.31
N ASP A 21 -1.20 -9.33 0.00
CA ASP A 21 -0.56 -10.48 -0.68
C ASP A 21 0.98 -10.27 -0.82
N GLY A 22 1.46 -9.12 -0.33
CA GLY A 22 2.77 -8.47 -0.38
C GLY A 22 3.92 -9.03 0.47
N LYS A 23 5.17 -8.70 0.09
CA LYS A 23 6.41 -8.85 0.89
C LYS A 23 6.40 -7.96 2.17
N LEU A 24 5.38 -7.10 2.29
CA LEU A 24 5.28 -6.04 3.28
C LEU A 24 4.17 -6.31 4.31
N GLY A 25 3.43 -7.42 4.18
CA GLY A 25 2.16 -7.64 4.89
C GLY A 25 2.19 -7.53 6.40
N SER A 26 3.23 -8.00 7.06
CA SER A 26 3.38 -7.90 8.52
C SER A 26 4.02 -6.60 9.00
N ARG A 27 4.50 -5.75 8.08
CA ARG A 27 5.23 -4.51 8.36
C ARG A 27 4.42 -3.24 8.05
N LEU A 28 3.19 -3.43 7.59
CA LEU A 28 2.28 -2.36 7.19
C LEU A 28 1.39 -1.94 8.35
N GLU A 29 1.35 -0.65 8.62
CA GLU A 29 0.48 -0.03 9.61
C GLU A 29 -0.33 1.07 8.93
N LEU A 30 -1.61 1.18 9.26
CA LEU A 30 -2.48 2.21 8.71
C LEU A 30 -2.85 3.20 9.82
N ASP A 31 -2.47 4.46 9.64
CA ASP A 31 -2.91 5.55 10.50
C ASP A 31 -4.34 5.94 10.12
N GLN A 32 -5.29 5.65 11.01
CA GLN A 32 -6.72 5.85 10.74
C GLN A 32 -7.17 7.32 10.84
N GLN A 33 -6.36 8.20 11.46
CA GLN A 33 -6.70 9.61 11.62
C GLN A 33 -6.36 10.40 10.36
N THR A 34 -5.24 10.06 9.73
CA THR A 34 -4.69 10.75 8.54
C THR A 34 -4.92 9.96 7.25
N GLY A 35 -5.18 8.65 7.35
CA GLY A 35 -5.22 7.75 6.21
C GLY A 35 -3.83 7.38 5.67
N SER A 36 -2.77 7.63 6.44
CA SER A 36 -1.38 7.37 6.04
C SER A 36 -1.04 5.89 6.18
N LEU A 37 -0.39 5.33 5.16
CA LEU A 37 0.14 3.97 5.20
C LEU A 37 1.62 4.02 5.61
N ASN A 38 1.93 3.48 6.78
CA ASN A 38 3.28 3.37 7.31
C ASN A 38 3.84 1.97 7.03
N ILE A 39 5.12 1.91 6.66
CA ILE A 39 5.86 0.67 6.46
C ILE A 39 7.04 0.69 7.42
N THR A 40 7.08 -0.24 8.36
CA THR A 40 8.16 -0.35 9.35
C THR A 40 9.22 -1.36 8.89
N ASN A 41 10.42 -1.30 9.48
CA ASN A 41 11.50 -2.28 9.20
C ASN A 41 11.82 -2.44 7.70
N ILE A 42 11.88 -1.33 6.96
CA ILE A 42 12.29 -1.29 5.56
C ILE A 42 13.79 -1.56 5.40
N THR A 43 14.14 -2.41 4.44
CA THR A 43 15.51 -2.77 4.08
C THR A 43 15.80 -2.31 2.65
N ALA A 44 17.08 -2.29 2.24
CA ALA A 44 17.47 -2.00 0.86
C ALA A 44 16.72 -2.87 -0.17
N THR A 45 16.35 -4.10 0.20
CA THR A 45 15.61 -5.04 -0.66
C THR A 45 14.12 -4.69 -0.84
N ASP A 46 13.62 -3.72 -0.08
CA ASP A 46 12.27 -3.17 -0.22
C ASP A 46 12.26 -1.94 -1.14
N SER A 47 13.41 -1.51 -1.66
CA SER A 47 13.46 -0.53 -2.74
C SER A 47 12.81 -1.08 -4.01
N GLY A 48 12.14 -0.22 -4.76
CA GLY A 48 11.48 -0.60 -6.00
C GLY A 48 10.37 0.35 -6.39
N ASP A 49 9.64 -0.03 -7.44
CA ASP A 49 8.48 0.71 -7.91
C ASP A 49 7.20 0.15 -7.29
N TYR A 50 6.43 1.06 -6.73
CA TYR A 50 5.16 0.81 -6.07
C TYR A 50 4.04 1.48 -6.85
N GLU A 51 2.87 0.84 -6.88
CA GLU A 51 1.65 1.46 -7.40
C GLU A 51 0.67 1.74 -6.25
N LEU A 52 0.28 3.00 -6.13
CA LEU A 52 -0.79 3.45 -5.26
C LEU A 52 -2.09 3.50 -6.08
N LYS A 53 -3.03 2.63 -5.72
CA LYS A 53 -4.37 2.58 -6.31
C LYS A 53 -5.41 3.06 -5.31
N ILE A 54 -6.00 4.22 -5.57
CA ILE A 54 -7.09 4.79 -4.79
C ILE A 54 -8.37 4.66 -5.61
N SER A 55 -9.25 3.74 -5.22
CA SER A 55 -10.52 3.50 -5.91
C SER A 55 -11.72 3.99 -5.09
N SER A 56 -12.64 4.64 -5.77
CA SER A 56 -13.94 5.08 -5.28
C SER A 56 -15.01 4.67 -6.29
N SER A 57 -16.29 4.66 -5.90
CA SER A 57 -17.40 4.37 -6.84
C SER A 57 -17.46 5.29 -8.05
N ARG A 58 -16.84 6.48 -7.97
CA ARG A 58 -16.87 7.52 -9.01
C ARG A 58 -15.56 7.63 -9.81
N PHE A 59 -14.45 7.17 -9.26
CA PHE A 59 -13.14 7.36 -9.89
C PHE A 59 -12.12 6.38 -9.34
N THR A 60 -11.11 6.09 -10.15
CA THR A 60 -9.90 5.36 -9.72
C THR A 60 -8.69 6.23 -10.05
N ILE A 61 -7.78 6.37 -9.09
CA ILE A 61 -6.51 7.06 -9.25
C ILE A 61 -5.41 6.02 -9.09
N ASN A 62 -4.56 5.90 -10.11
CA ASN A 62 -3.35 5.10 -10.05
C ASN A 62 -2.15 6.05 -10.06
N ARG A 63 -1.20 5.84 -9.14
CA ARG A 63 0.05 6.60 -9.08
C ARG A 63 1.22 5.64 -8.91
N ARG A 64 2.26 5.79 -9.72
CA ARG A 64 3.52 5.08 -9.52
C ARG A 64 4.42 5.90 -8.60
N ILE A 65 5.03 5.23 -7.62
CA ILE A 65 5.93 5.80 -6.64
C ILE A 65 7.20 4.94 -6.66
N THR A 66 8.35 5.55 -6.88
CA THR A 66 9.64 4.86 -6.76
C THR A 66 10.17 5.09 -5.35
N VAL A 67 10.45 4.01 -4.64
CA VAL A 67 11.02 4.04 -3.29
C VAL A 67 12.45 3.53 -3.37
N THR A 68 13.39 4.32 -2.85
CA THR A 68 14.80 3.93 -2.71
C THR A 68 15.19 4.06 -1.25
N VAL A 69 15.68 2.97 -0.66
CA VAL A 69 16.26 2.92 0.68
C VAL A 69 17.78 2.92 0.52
N THR A 70 18.43 3.98 1.00
CA THR A 70 19.89 4.18 0.93
C THR A 70 20.56 3.99 2.27
#